data_AF-I3XXC4-F1
#
_entry.id   AF-I3XXC4-F1
#
_cell.length_a   1.000
_cell.length_b   1.000
_cell.length_c   1.000
_cell.angle_alpha   90.00
_cell.angle_beta   90.00
_cell.angle_gamma   90.00
#
_symmetry.space_group_name_H-M   'P 1'
#
loop_
_entity.id
_entity.type
_entity.pdbx_description
1 polymer ?
#
loop_
_entity_poly.entity_id
_entity_poly.type
_entity_poly.pdbx_seq_one_letter_code
_entity_poly.pdbx_strand_id
1 'polypeptide(L)' 'MKKECAIFIILLFVLSLGIHMNQWIAYPIEHFKHLAEHQMPYHPLLYTFIVYLLLGIIRLVIHGIIKLFTLRSR' A
#
# COMPACT_ATOMS: atom_id res chain seq x y z
N MET A 1 -9.74 -1.87 -12.21
CA MET A 1 -10.19 -0.86 -11.23
C MET A 1 -10.62 -1.47 -9.90
N LYS A 2 -11.73 -2.23 -9.78
CA LYS A 2 -12.17 -2.82 -8.48
C LYS A 2 -11.07 -3.63 -7.76
N LYS A 3 -10.31 -4.45 -8.51
CA LYS A 3 -9.18 -5.23 -8.00
C LYS A 3 -8.07 -4.35 -7.42
N GLU A 4 -7.64 -3.33 -8.15
CA GLU A 4 -6.59 -2.41 -7.68
C GLU A 4 -7.05 -1.58 -6.48
N CYS A 5 -8.31 -1.15 -6.43
CA CYS A 5 -8.89 -0.51 -5.25
C CYS A 5 -8.82 -1.44 -4.03
N ALA A 6 -9.18 -2.71 -4.19
CA ALA A 6 -9.07 -3.69 -3.11
C ALA A 6 -7.62 -3.90 -2.64
N ILE A 7 -6.67 -4.03 -3.58
CA ILE A 7 -5.24 -4.14 -3.25
C ILE A 7 -4.77 -2.91 -2.47
N PHE A 8 -5.12 -1.71 -2.93
CA PHE A 8 -4.73 -0.46 -2.28
C PHE A 8 -5.31 -0.34 -0.87
N ILE A 9 -6.61 -0.64 -0.70
CA ILE A 9 -7.28 -0.62 0.61
C ILE A 9 -6.62 -1.62 1.56
N ILE A 10 -6.34 -2.84 1.10
CA ILE A 10 -5.65 -3.86 1.92
C ILE A 10 -4.27 -3.36 2.32
N LEU A 11 -3.48 -2.80 1.39
CA LEU A 11 -2.17 -2.23 1.70
C LEU A 11 -2.27 -1.09 2.73
N LEU A 12 -3.27 -0.21 2.62
CA LEU A 12 -3.49 0.87 3.56
C LEU A 12 -3.71 0.34 4.98
N PHE A 13 -4.60 -0.65 5.13
CA PHE A 13 -4.85 -1.25 6.44
C PHE A 13 -3.63 -2.00 6.98
N VAL A 14 -2.96 -2.80 6.15
CA VAL A 14 -1.77 -3.56 6.57
C VAL A 14 -0.63 -2.64 7.01
N LEU A 15 -0.34 -1.59 6.24
CA LEU A 15 0.72 -0.63 6.57
C LEU A 15 0.34 0.23 7.78
N SER A 16 -0.89 0.76 7.82
CA SER A 16 -1.36 1.61 8.92
C SER A 16 -1.42 0.84 10.24
N LEU A 17 -2.05 -0.34 10.24
CA LEU A 17 -2.11 -1.19 11.43
C LEU A 17 -0.73 -1.73 11.78
N GLY A 18 0.08 -2.13 10.80
CA GLY A 18 1.42 -2.67 11.05
C GLY A 18 2.35 -1.68 11.74
N ILE A 19 2.30 -0.41 11.37
CA ILE A 19 3.16 0.64 11.94
C ILE A 19 2.59 1.20 13.26
N HIS A 20 1.27 1.36 13.35
CA HIS A 20 0.59 2.05 14.46
C HIS A 20 -0.35 1.15 15.26
N MET A 21 -0.11 -0.16 15.31
CA MET A 21 -1.01 -1.14 15.94
C MET A 21 -1.40 -0.74 17.37
N ASN A 22 -0.41 -0.35 18.18
CA ASN A 22 -0.64 0.02 19.56
C ASN A 22 -1.51 1.28 19.68
N GLN A 23 -1.24 2.29 18.85
CA GLN A 23 -2.02 3.53 18.82
C GLN A 23 -3.47 3.27 18.38
N TRP A 24 -3.67 2.40 17.39
CA TRP A 24 -5.00 2.00 16.93
C TRP A 24 -5.82 1.26 17.99
N ILE A 25 -5.19 0.38 18.77
CA ILE A 25 -5.89 -0.44 19.77
C ILE A 25 -6.08 0.33 21.08
N ALA A 26 -5.04 1.00 21.58
CA ALA A 26 -5.06 1.62 22.89
C ALA A 26 -5.72 3.02 22.88
N TYR A 27 -5.52 3.80 21.81
CA TYR A 27 -5.91 5.21 21.75
C TYR A 27 -6.43 5.63 20.35
N PRO A 28 -7.47 4.97 19.81
CA PRO A 28 -7.89 5.18 18.42
C PRO A 28 -8.33 6.63 18.14
N ILE A 29 -9.02 7.27 19.08
CA ILE A 29 -9.54 8.64 18.91
C ILE A 29 -8.37 9.65 18.94
N GLU A 30 -7.45 9.48 19.87
CA GLU A 30 -6.25 10.31 20.00
C GLU A 30 -5.35 10.14 18.78
N HIS A 31 -5.23 8.91 18.26
CA HIS A 31 -4.47 8.65 17.05
C HIS A 31 -5.04 9.39 15.84
N PHE A 32 -6.37 9.43 15.68
CA PHE A 32 -7.00 10.25 14.64
C PHE A 32 -6.75 11.75 14.82
N LYS A 33 -6.80 12.27 16.05
CA LYS A 33 -6.51 13.68 16.34
C LYS A 33 -5.06 14.03 16.00
N HIS A 34 -4.12 13.23 16.47
CA HIS A 34 -2.70 13.41 16.16
C HIS A 34 -2.42 13.30 14.65
N LEU A 35 -3.13 12.42 13.95
CA LEU A 35 -3.03 12.32 12.49
C LEU A 35 -3.50 13.61 11.81
N ALA A 36 -4.61 14.19 12.25
CA ALA A 36 -5.15 15.44 11.70
C ALA A 36 -4.24 16.65 11.96
N GLU A 37 -3.55 16.67 13.10
CA GLU A 37 -2.61 17.73 13.50
C GLU A 37 -1.21 17.55 12.91
N HIS A 38 -0.89 16.37 12.36
CA HIS A 38 0.40 16.08 11.75
C HIS A 38 0.66 17.03 10.57
N GLN A 39 1.92 17.44 10.38
CA GLN A 39 2.32 18.30 9.23
C GLN A 39 1.95 17.71 7.87
N MET A 40 1.80 16.39 7.82
CA MET A 40 1.38 15.63 6.64
C MET A 40 0.28 14.64 7.06
N PRO A 41 -1.00 15.04 7.16
CA PRO A 41 -2.07 14.17 7.66
C PRO A 41 -2.42 13.06 6.66
N TYR A 42 -2.11 13.27 5.38
CA TYR A 42 -2.34 12.31 4.29
C TYR A 42 -1.21 11.27 4.12
N HIS A 43 -0.18 11.30 4.98
CA HIS A 43 0.97 10.40 4.85
C HIS A 43 0.62 8.90 4.80
N PRO A 44 -0.43 8.36 5.46
CA PRO A 44 -0.77 6.95 5.32
C PRO A 44 -1.16 6.60 3.87
N LEU A 45 -1.88 7.51 3.20
CA LEU A 45 -2.24 7.34 1.79
C LEU A 45 -1.01 7.49 0.88
N LEU A 46 -0.13 8.46 1.16
CA LEU A 46 1.09 8.67 0.38
C LEU A 46 2.01 7.45 0.44
N TYR A 47 2.30 6.92 1.63
CA TYR A 47 3.17 5.76 1.77
C TYR A 47 2.53 4.50 1.18
N THR A 48 1.21 4.33 1.35
CA THR A 48 0.48 3.23 0.68
C THR A 48 0.61 3.33 -0.84
N PHE A 49 0.50 4.55 -1.40
CA PHE A 49 0.66 4.78 -2.83
C PHE A 49 2.07 4.47 -3.33
N ILE A 50 3.10 4.89 -2.59
CA ILE A 50 4.49 4.56 -2.91
C ILE A 50 4.70 3.05 -2.94
N VAL A 51 4.26 2.33 -1.89
CA VAL A 51 4.37 0.87 -1.82
C VAL A 51 3.58 0.19 -2.94
N TYR A 52 2.37 0.67 -3.23
CA TYR A 52 1.55 0.17 -4.33
C TYR A 52 2.26 0.33 -5.69
N LEU A 53 2.88 1.49 -5.96
CA LEU A 53 3.65 1.71 -7.19
C LEU A 53 4.86 0.77 -7.27
N LEU A 54 5.61 0.60 -6.19
CA LEU A 54 6.75 -0.32 -6.14
C LEU A 54 6.33 -1.75 -6.45
N LEU A 55 5.25 -2.23 -5.83
CA LEU A 55 4.68 -3.55 -6.13
C LEU A 55 4.18 -3.63 -7.58
N GLY A 56 3.59 -2.56 -8.11
CA GLY A 56 3.19 -2.45 -9.51
C GLY A 56 4.37 -2.62 -10.47
N ILE A 57 5.49 -1.94 -10.21
CA ILE A 57 6.72 -2.07 -11.00
C ILE A 57 7.25 -3.49 -10.95
N ILE A 58 7.31 -4.11 -9.76
CA ILE A 58 7.74 -5.51 -9.61
C ILE A 58 6.86 -6.45 -10.43
N ARG A 59 5.52 -6.30 -10.35
CA ARG A 59 4.58 -7.10 -11.13
C ARG A 59 4.79 -6.94 -12.63
N LEU A 60 5.03 -5.71 -13.10
CA LEU A 60 5.29 -5.40 -14.51
C LEU A 60 6.58 -6.06 -14.99
N VAL A 61 7.65 -5.97 -14.21
CA VAL A 61 8.94 -6.61 -14.53
C VAL A 61 8.79 -8.13 -14.60
N ILE A 62 8.15 -8.75 -13.60
CA ILE A 62 7.91 -10.21 -13.59
C ILE A 62 7.08 -10.64 -14.79
N HIS A 63 5.99 -9.93 -15.10
CA HIS A 63 5.18 -10.22 -16.29
C HIS A 63 5.97 -10.08 -17.59
N GLY A 64 6.82 -9.05 -17.70
CA GLY A 64 7.69 -8.84 -18.84
C GLY A 64 8.65 -10.01 -19.04
N ILE A 65 9.33 -10.42 -17.97
CA ILE A 65 10.26 -11.55 -17.99
C ILE A 65 9.55 -12.85 -18.39
N ILE A 66 8.43 -13.18 -17.74
CA ILE A 66 7.67 -14.41 -18.05
C ILE A 66 7.23 -14.40 -19.52
N LYS A 67 6.71 -13.27 -20.01
CA LYS A 67 6.27 -13.14 -21.41
C LYS A 67 7.40 -13.37 -22.40
N LEU A 68 8.61 -12.88 -22.13
CA LEU A 68 9.77 -13.13 -22.99
C LEU A 68 10.10 -14.63 -23.08
N PHE A 69 10.03 -15.35 -21.96
CA PHE A 69 10.27 -16.81 -21.95
C PHE A 69 9.13 -17.61 -22.58
N THR A 70 7.87 -17.20 -22.39
CA THR A 70 6.72 -17.88 -23.01
C THR A 70 6.69 -17.68 -24.53
N LEU A 71 7.06 -16.49 -25.03
CA LEU A 71 7.12 -16.22 -26.48
C LEU A 71 8.23 -17.01 -27.18
N ARG A 72 9.34 -17.32 -26.49
CA ARG A 72 10.46 -18.08 -27.05
C ARG A 72 10.18 -19.59 -27.15
N SER A 73 9.13 -20.08 -26.47
CA SER A 73 8.79 -21.51 -26.40
C SER A 73 7.75 -21.97 -27.44
N ARG A 74 7.28 -21.08 -28.32
CA ARG A 74 6.41 -21.40 -29.47
C ARG A 74 7.18 -21.21 -30.77
#